data_AF-A0A800KLF9-F1
#
_entry.id   AF-A0A800KLF9-F1
#
_cell.length_a   1.000
_cell.length_b   1.000
_cell.length_c   1.000
_cell.angle_alpha   90.00
_cell.angle_beta   90.00
_cell.angle_gamma   90.00
#
_symmetry.space_group_name_H-M   'P 1'
#
loop_
_entity.id
_entity.type
_entity.pdbx_description
1 polymer ?
#
loop_
_entity_poly.entity_id
_entity_poly.type
_entity_poly.pdbx_seq_one_letter_code
_entity_poly.pdbx_strand_id
1 'polypeptide(L)'
;MSTPRTMGRLLSAAVLASCFSLATAAWAGSDQDAVRNPDQGTTSSKADLRKRFESLSEEQKQALRQRLERLKKLPAQERQELRAQADQLEDMSRRVYRNLADRDRERLDSLSADKRQDLLREMALAEARDMGRRILRKLPQEERERLEAAEPQERQRLLLELRHQMDSRIGQTIERMAPELGFSAEQVKKLNNLPSDERRGKFLHMVKRRCTQYVDGKGLPEGLEAERWEEVKQLPPDEFYLALLNLRRKFPGLARAMNSKPGPDSEGSARRLSPEMQRVRRAMEAHLDPTERLELAEKGRVERERELKSRGKKRAMAALAKGGYVMGEDLKRLEALPDEVFFTLVRRFLDSGGKQAPLPTRSPKERSKRSDTATGRSGDKR
;
A
#
# COMPACT_ATOMS: atom_id res chain seq x y z
N MET A 1 -4.34 -34.02 -7.22
CA MET A 1 -2.91 -33.71 -7.04
C MET A 1 -2.71 -32.21 -7.31
N SER A 2 -2.63 -31.38 -6.26
CA SER A 2 -2.52 -29.92 -6.37
C SER A 2 -1.05 -29.49 -6.42
N THR A 3 -0.72 -28.64 -7.39
CA THR A 3 0.65 -28.24 -7.71
C THR A 3 1.28 -27.30 -6.65
N PRO A 4 2.59 -27.42 -6.35
CA PRO A 4 3.25 -26.71 -5.26
C PRO A 4 3.78 -25.31 -5.67
N ARG A 5 2.92 -24.44 -6.21
CA ARG A 5 3.31 -23.08 -6.68
C ARG A 5 3.14 -21.95 -5.64
N THR A 6 2.84 -22.24 -4.38
CA THR A 6 2.24 -21.25 -3.45
C THR A 6 3.13 -20.72 -2.32
N MET A 7 4.34 -21.24 -2.10
CA MET A 7 5.16 -20.93 -0.91
C MET A 7 5.55 -19.44 -0.75
N GLY A 8 5.99 -18.77 -1.83
CA GLY A 8 6.38 -17.34 -1.76
C GLY A 8 5.21 -16.38 -1.55
N ARG A 9 3.97 -16.83 -1.80
CA ARG A 9 2.73 -16.02 -1.67
C ARG A 9 2.15 -16.05 -0.25
N LEU A 10 2.48 -17.07 0.55
CA LEU A 10 1.86 -17.34 1.85
C LEU A 10 2.32 -16.40 2.97
N LEU A 11 3.58 -15.96 2.96
CA LEU A 11 4.10 -15.07 4.00
C LEU A 11 3.60 -13.63 3.88
N SER A 12 2.95 -13.26 2.79
CA SER A 12 2.36 -11.93 2.64
C SER A 12 0.97 -11.84 3.25
N ALA A 13 0.44 -12.97 3.74
CA ALA A 13 -0.97 -13.13 4.01
C ALA A 13 -1.49 -12.39 5.26
N ALA A 14 -0.65 -12.21 6.27
CA ALA A 14 -1.12 -11.65 7.55
C ALA A 14 -1.29 -10.12 7.55
N VAL A 15 -0.56 -9.37 6.71
CA VAL A 15 -0.76 -7.91 6.56
C VAL A 15 -1.82 -7.56 5.55
N LEU A 16 -2.02 -8.44 4.57
CA LEU A 16 -3.04 -8.29 3.54
C LEU A 16 -4.43 -8.07 4.18
N ALA A 17 -4.82 -8.85 5.19
CA ALA A 17 -6.14 -8.79 5.82
C ALA A 17 -6.43 -7.56 6.72
N SER A 18 -5.42 -6.98 7.39
CA SER A 18 -5.59 -5.75 8.19
C SER A 18 -5.49 -4.49 7.33
N CYS A 19 -4.81 -4.54 6.18
CA CYS A 19 -4.64 -3.40 5.29
C CYS A 19 -5.69 -3.33 4.17
N PHE A 20 -6.46 -4.40 3.93
CA PHE A 20 -7.56 -4.37 2.97
C PHE A 20 -8.66 -3.38 3.38
N SER A 21 -8.90 -3.14 4.67
CA SER A 21 -9.92 -2.20 5.14
C SER A 21 -9.59 -0.72 4.85
N LEU A 22 -8.31 -0.36 4.75
CA LEU A 22 -7.90 0.99 4.32
C LEU A 22 -7.72 1.08 2.80
N ALA A 23 -7.32 -0.02 2.15
CA ALA A 23 -7.20 -0.08 0.70
C ALA A 23 -8.56 0.04 0.00
N THR A 24 -9.64 -0.53 0.54
CA THR A 24 -11.01 -0.35 0.04
C THR A 24 -11.41 1.13 0.01
N ALA A 25 -11.18 1.87 1.09
CA ALA A 25 -11.50 3.30 1.18
C ALA A 25 -10.61 4.19 0.29
N ALA A 26 -9.36 3.77 0.01
CA ALA A 26 -8.43 4.52 -0.83
C ALA A 26 -8.51 4.18 -2.33
N TRP A 27 -9.14 3.04 -2.70
CA TRP A 27 -9.31 2.56 -4.08
C TRP A 27 -10.73 2.66 -4.62
N ALA A 28 -11.76 2.67 -3.77
CA ALA A 28 -13.05 3.20 -4.19
C ALA A 28 -12.83 4.68 -4.46
N GLY A 29 -12.54 5.02 -5.71
CA GLY A 29 -12.44 6.39 -6.20
C GLY A 29 -13.79 7.07 -6.04
N SER A 30 -14.19 7.37 -4.82
CA SER A 30 -15.06 8.49 -4.58
C SER A 30 -14.17 9.72 -4.72
N ASP A 31 -14.24 10.31 -5.91
CA ASP A 31 -14.27 11.77 -6.03
C ASP A 31 -15.53 12.28 -5.29
N GLN A 32 -15.66 11.97 -4.00
CA GLN A 32 -16.56 12.65 -3.12
C GLN A 32 -15.74 13.73 -2.45
N ASP A 33 -15.86 14.93 -3.00
CA ASP A 33 -15.96 16.18 -2.26
C ASP A 33 -15.80 16.03 -0.74
N ALA A 34 -14.55 16.08 -0.29
CA ALA A 34 -14.21 16.23 1.12
C ALA A 34 -13.15 17.31 1.28
N VAL A 35 -13.50 18.50 0.77
CA VAL A 35 -13.03 19.77 1.30
C VAL A 35 -13.33 19.79 2.81
N ARG A 36 -12.29 20.14 3.59
CA ARG A 36 -12.21 20.38 5.05
C ARG A 36 -13.04 19.43 5.93
N ASN A 37 -12.37 18.54 6.66
CA ASN A 37 -13.00 17.88 7.81
C ASN A 37 -12.14 18.09 9.07
N PRO A 38 -12.63 18.83 10.08
CA PRO A 38 -11.97 18.96 11.37
C PRO A 38 -12.42 17.80 12.26
N ASP A 39 -11.88 16.61 12.04
CA ASP A 39 -12.01 15.51 13.00
C ASP A 39 -10.63 15.26 13.62
N GLN A 40 -10.45 15.89 14.78
CA GLN A 40 -9.21 15.95 15.56
C GLN A 40 -9.20 14.81 16.59
N GLY A 41 -8.33 13.82 16.35
CA GLY A 41 -7.99 12.77 17.31
C GLY A 41 -7.10 13.34 18.42
N THR A 42 -7.73 13.87 19.46
CA THR A 42 -7.14 14.06 20.79
C THR A 42 -8.24 13.76 21.79
N THR A 43 -7.90 13.28 22.99
CA THR A 43 -8.78 13.24 24.16
C THR A 43 -9.13 14.67 24.58
N SER A 44 -9.85 15.36 23.70
CA SER A 44 -10.27 16.74 23.84
C SER A 44 -11.47 16.74 24.77
N SER A 45 -11.43 17.56 25.82
CA SER A 45 -12.57 17.66 26.74
C SER A 45 -13.83 18.02 25.95
N LYS A 46 -14.99 17.54 26.41
CA LYS A 46 -16.29 17.89 25.80
C LYS A 46 -16.47 19.42 25.69
N ALA A 47 -15.84 20.19 26.57
CA ALA A 47 -15.80 21.65 26.53
C ALA A 47 -14.94 22.19 25.38
N ASP A 48 -13.78 21.58 25.11
CA ASP A 48 -12.88 21.99 24.02
C ASP A 48 -13.48 21.69 22.65
N LEU A 49 -14.16 20.55 22.52
CA LEU A 49 -14.90 20.20 21.30
C LEU A 49 -16.03 21.19 21.02
N ARG A 50 -16.72 21.69 22.06
CA ARG A 50 -17.78 22.71 21.91
C ARG A 50 -17.21 24.05 21.47
N LYS A 51 -16.16 24.55 22.14
CA LYS A 51 -15.48 25.80 21.74
C LYS A 51 -14.97 25.74 20.31
N ARG A 52 -14.41 24.60 19.90
CA ARG A 52 -13.97 24.36 18.51
C ARG A 52 -15.14 24.38 17.55
N PHE A 53 -16.23 23.67 17.84
CA PHE A 53 -17.41 23.68 16.99
C PHE A 53 -18.02 25.08 16.83
N GLU A 54 -18.06 25.87 17.90
CA GLU A 54 -18.56 27.24 17.89
C GLU A 54 -17.70 28.18 17.04
N SER A 55 -16.38 27.94 16.99
CA SER A 55 -15.41 28.72 16.20
C SER A 55 -15.46 28.46 14.68
N LEU A 56 -16.19 27.44 14.22
CA LEU A 56 -16.34 27.13 12.80
C LEU A 56 -17.32 28.11 12.12
N SER A 57 -17.15 28.30 10.81
CA SER A 57 -18.14 29.05 10.01
C SER A 57 -19.48 28.29 9.95
N GLU A 58 -20.58 28.99 9.71
CA GLU A 58 -21.90 28.35 9.61
C GLU A 58 -21.97 27.31 8.47
N GLU A 59 -21.28 27.56 7.36
CA GLU A 59 -21.14 26.59 6.26
C GLU A 59 -20.43 25.30 6.74
N GLN A 60 -19.36 25.43 7.53
CA GLN A 60 -18.65 24.29 8.09
C GLN A 60 -19.48 23.53 9.12
N LYS A 61 -20.21 24.26 9.99
CA LYS A 61 -21.13 23.65 10.96
C LYS A 61 -22.24 22.88 10.24
N GLN A 62 -22.79 23.42 9.15
CA GLN A 62 -23.83 22.76 8.37
C GLN A 62 -23.29 21.53 7.64
N ALA A 63 -22.10 21.60 7.06
CA ALA A 63 -21.43 20.44 6.46
C ALA A 63 -21.18 19.32 7.49
N LEU A 64 -20.72 19.66 8.70
CA LEU A 64 -20.53 18.71 9.79
C LEU A 64 -21.85 18.08 10.25
N ARG A 65 -22.91 18.87 10.40
CA ARG A 65 -24.25 18.34 10.73
C ARG A 65 -24.73 17.35 9.67
N GLN A 66 -24.58 17.68 8.38
CA GLN A 66 -24.95 16.76 7.30
C GLN A 66 -24.12 15.47 7.32
N ARG A 67 -22.81 15.55 7.57
CA ARG A 67 -21.94 14.37 7.72
C ARG A 67 -22.35 13.50 8.91
N LEU A 68 -22.65 14.11 10.06
CA LEU A 68 -23.12 13.41 11.25
C LEU A 68 -24.45 12.70 11.00
N GLU A 69 -25.40 13.35 10.31
CA GLU A 69 -26.68 12.75 9.97
C GLU A 69 -26.52 11.57 8.99
N ARG A 70 -25.62 11.67 8.00
CA ARG A 70 -25.26 10.53 7.15
C ARG A 70 -24.68 9.39 7.96
N LEU A 71 -23.74 9.68 8.87
CA LEU A 71 -23.12 8.68 9.74
C LEU A 71 -24.15 7.98 10.63
N LYS A 72 -25.10 8.73 11.22
CA LYS A 72 -26.18 8.16 12.06
C LYS A 72 -27.12 7.24 11.30
N LYS A 73 -27.36 7.53 10.01
CA LYS A 73 -28.21 6.71 9.13
C LYS A 73 -27.54 5.40 8.70
N LEU A 74 -26.21 5.25 8.87
CA LEU A 74 -25.53 4.01 8.57
C LEU A 74 -25.88 2.90 9.59
N PRO A 75 -26.02 1.65 9.15
CA PRO A 75 -26.15 0.49 10.02
C PRO A 75 -25.09 0.45 11.12
N ALA A 76 -25.41 -0.15 12.27
CA ALA A 76 -24.48 -0.25 13.41
C ALA A 76 -23.15 -0.91 13.03
N GLN A 77 -23.20 -1.95 12.17
CA GLN A 77 -22.02 -2.65 11.68
C GLN A 77 -21.11 -1.74 10.83
N GLU A 78 -21.68 -1.02 9.86
CA GLU A 78 -20.90 -0.09 9.01
C GLU A 78 -20.28 1.05 9.84
N ARG A 79 -20.99 1.56 10.85
CA ARG A 79 -20.42 2.55 11.77
C ARG A 79 -19.24 1.98 12.57
N GLN A 80 -19.31 0.72 12.97
CA GLN A 80 -18.21 0.05 13.67
C GLN A 80 -17.01 -0.16 12.74
N GLU A 81 -17.24 -0.54 11.49
CA GLU A 81 -16.19 -0.69 10.48
C GLU A 81 -15.48 0.64 10.19
N LEU A 82 -16.23 1.74 10.05
CA LEU A 82 -15.65 3.07 9.86
C LEU A 82 -14.82 3.53 11.06
N ARG A 83 -15.24 3.22 12.29
CA ARG A 83 -14.45 3.50 13.50
C ARG A 83 -13.15 2.71 13.49
N ALA A 84 -13.22 1.41 13.20
CA ALA A 84 -12.01 0.58 13.10
C ALA A 84 -11.04 1.08 12.02
N GLN A 85 -11.55 1.56 10.88
CA GLN A 85 -10.72 2.18 9.84
C GLN A 85 -10.08 3.49 10.30
N ALA A 86 -10.80 4.32 11.05
CA ALA A 86 -10.28 5.56 11.61
C ALA A 86 -9.16 5.28 12.62
N ASP A 87 -9.37 4.32 13.53
CA ASP A 87 -8.38 3.89 14.53
C ASP A 87 -7.12 3.37 13.84
N GLN A 88 -7.27 2.53 12.81
CA GLN A 88 -6.14 2.05 12.01
C GLN A 88 -5.35 3.19 11.34
N LEU A 89 -6.05 4.20 10.81
CA LEU A 89 -5.38 5.35 10.19
C LEU A 89 -4.64 6.21 11.22
N GLU A 90 -5.18 6.32 12.44
CA GLU A 90 -4.52 7.00 13.55
C GLU A 90 -3.26 6.24 13.97
N ASP A 91 -3.33 4.92 14.14
CA ASP A 91 -2.18 4.07 14.46
C ASP A 91 -1.10 4.18 13.38
N MET A 92 -1.51 4.20 12.10
CA MET A 92 -0.60 4.46 10.99
C MET A 92 0.05 5.84 11.08
N SER A 93 -0.71 6.88 11.43
CA SER A 93 -0.18 8.24 11.59
C SER A 93 0.85 8.30 12.73
N ARG A 94 0.57 7.66 13.87
CA ARG A 94 1.51 7.53 15.00
C ARG A 94 2.77 6.77 14.59
N ARG A 95 2.63 5.70 13.79
CA ARG A 95 3.76 4.93 13.26
C ARG A 95 4.61 5.76 12.30
N VAL A 96 4.00 6.51 11.39
CA VAL A 96 4.71 7.42 10.49
C VAL A 96 5.54 8.39 11.31
N TYR A 97 4.93 9.06 12.30
CA TYR A 97 5.63 10.00 13.18
C TYR A 97 6.84 9.37 13.88
N ARG A 98 6.66 8.19 14.50
CA ARG A 98 7.76 7.47 15.20
C ARG A 98 8.91 7.06 14.26
N ASN A 99 8.62 6.84 12.99
CA ASN A 99 9.62 6.41 12.00
C ASN A 99 10.31 7.57 11.27
N LEU A 100 9.92 8.82 11.53
CA LEU A 100 10.61 9.99 11.00
C LEU A 100 11.96 10.16 11.70
N ALA A 101 12.95 10.65 10.96
CA ALA A 101 14.21 11.10 11.53
C ALA A 101 13.96 12.29 12.49
N ASP A 102 14.84 12.48 13.47
CA ASP A 102 14.69 13.51 14.51
C ASP A 102 14.45 14.90 13.92
N ARG A 103 15.28 15.28 12.93
CA ARG A 103 15.14 16.54 12.20
C ARG A 103 13.77 16.70 11.53
N ASP A 104 13.21 15.62 10.99
CA ASP A 104 11.91 15.63 10.33
C ASP A 104 10.76 15.69 11.34
N ARG A 105 10.94 15.07 12.52
CA ARG A 105 10.00 15.18 13.64
C ARG A 105 9.95 16.62 14.16
N GLU A 106 11.10 17.23 14.41
CA GLU A 106 11.21 18.64 14.83
C GLU A 106 10.54 19.57 13.81
N ARG A 107 10.80 19.36 12.52
CA ARG A 107 10.16 20.13 11.45
C ARG A 107 8.64 19.98 11.48
N LEU A 108 8.15 18.76 11.66
CA LEU A 108 6.71 18.48 11.73
C LEU A 108 6.08 19.09 13.00
N ASP A 109 6.78 19.08 14.13
CA ASP A 109 6.32 19.66 15.40
C ASP A 109 6.37 21.19 15.42
N SER A 110 7.17 21.81 14.54
CA SER A 110 7.17 23.27 14.34
C SER A 110 5.93 23.80 13.60
N LEU A 111 5.14 22.91 12.96
CA LEU A 111 3.91 23.28 12.29
C LEU A 111 2.77 23.52 13.29
N SER A 112 1.74 24.27 12.87
CA SER A 112 0.50 24.36 13.65
C SER A 112 -0.12 22.98 13.85
N ALA A 113 -0.84 22.77 14.95
CA ALA A 113 -1.45 21.48 15.28
C ALA A 113 -2.31 20.92 14.13
N ASP A 114 -3.07 21.79 13.47
CA ASP A 114 -3.91 21.42 12.31
C ASP A 114 -3.07 21.00 11.11
N LYS A 115 -2.08 21.81 10.72
CA LYS A 115 -1.18 21.47 9.59
C LYS A 115 -0.42 20.17 9.86
N ARG A 116 0.04 19.97 11.10
CA ARG A 116 0.74 18.75 11.53
C ARG A 116 -0.16 17.52 11.39
N GLN A 117 -1.40 17.59 11.88
CA GLN A 117 -2.33 16.47 11.82
C GLN A 117 -2.72 16.14 10.37
N ASP A 118 -3.02 17.15 9.55
CA ASP A 118 -3.34 16.97 8.13
C ASP A 118 -2.18 16.30 7.38
N LEU A 119 -0.95 16.76 7.62
CA LEU A 119 0.24 16.22 6.97
C LEU A 119 0.53 14.77 7.40
N LEU A 120 0.38 14.46 8.69
CA LEU A 120 0.48 13.09 9.20
C LEU A 120 -0.55 12.15 8.57
N ARG A 121 -1.80 12.61 8.49
CA ARG A 121 -2.88 11.84 7.84
C ARG A 121 -2.59 11.61 6.37
N GLU A 122 -2.09 12.61 5.65
CA GLU A 122 -1.67 12.46 4.25
C GLU A 122 -0.56 11.42 4.09
N MET A 123 0.45 11.44 4.95
CA MET A 123 1.54 10.46 4.95
C MET A 123 1.03 9.05 5.26
N ALA A 124 0.16 8.89 6.26
CA ALA A 124 -0.46 7.62 6.60
C ALA A 124 -1.29 7.05 5.43
N LEU A 125 -2.11 7.88 4.78
CA LEU A 125 -2.87 7.47 3.59
C LEU A 125 -1.94 7.08 2.42
N ALA A 126 -0.83 7.79 2.22
CA ALA A 126 0.15 7.43 1.21
C ALA A 126 0.80 6.07 1.49
N GLU A 127 1.16 5.81 2.75
CA GLU A 127 1.69 4.51 3.19
C GLU A 127 0.65 3.40 3.01
N ALA A 128 -0.62 3.66 3.31
CA ALA A 128 -1.71 2.68 3.19
C ALA A 128 -1.91 2.30 1.71
N ARG A 129 -1.93 3.29 0.82
CA ARG A 129 -2.00 3.07 -0.64
C ARG A 129 -0.81 2.28 -1.15
N ASP A 130 0.39 2.58 -0.67
CA ASP A 130 1.57 1.80 -1.06
C ASP A 130 1.47 0.35 -0.61
N MET A 131 1.05 0.15 0.64
CA MET A 131 0.84 -1.18 1.16
C MET A 131 -0.19 -1.95 0.32
N GLY A 132 -1.33 -1.34 0.00
CA GLY A 132 -2.33 -1.89 -0.91
C GLY A 132 -1.76 -2.24 -2.29
N ARG A 133 -0.93 -1.39 -2.89
CA ARG A 133 -0.28 -1.72 -4.17
C ARG A 133 0.68 -2.90 -4.07
N ARG A 134 1.48 -2.98 -3.00
CA ARG A 134 2.40 -4.10 -2.76
C ARG A 134 1.64 -5.41 -2.58
N ILE A 135 0.50 -5.33 -1.92
CA ILE A 135 -0.47 -6.40 -1.72
C ILE A 135 -0.96 -6.92 -3.07
N LEU A 136 -1.51 -6.05 -3.92
CA LEU A 136 -2.07 -6.41 -5.22
C LEU A 136 -1.04 -7.03 -6.17
N ARG A 137 0.21 -6.57 -6.10
CA ARG A 137 1.31 -7.14 -6.91
C ARG A 137 1.63 -8.59 -6.58
N LYS A 138 1.28 -9.06 -5.38
CA LYS A 138 1.54 -10.44 -4.96
C LYS A 138 0.39 -11.38 -5.32
N LEU A 139 -0.76 -10.82 -5.69
CA LEU A 139 -1.88 -11.58 -6.22
C LEU A 139 -1.51 -12.12 -7.62
N PRO A 140 -2.02 -13.32 -7.98
CA PRO A 140 -2.08 -13.78 -9.37
C PRO A 140 -2.59 -12.68 -10.31
N GLN A 141 -2.11 -12.68 -11.55
CA GLN A 141 -2.50 -11.69 -12.54
C GLN A 141 -4.02 -11.65 -12.76
N GLU A 142 -4.65 -12.82 -12.86
CA GLU A 142 -6.11 -12.96 -13.01
C GLU A 142 -6.89 -12.30 -11.87
N GLU A 143 -6.46 -12.51 -10.61
CA GLU A 143 -7.10 -11.87 -9.45
C GLU A 143 -6.93 -10.36 -9.46
N ARG A 144 -5.77 -9.87 -9.92
CA ARG A 144 -5.51 -8.43 -10.03
C ARG A 144 -6.36 -7.78 -11.11
N GLU A 145 -6.41 -8.38 -12.29
CA GLU A 145 -7.23 -7.89 -13.42
C GLU A 145 -8.72 -7.89 -13.04
N ARG A 146 -9.19 -8.92 -12.33
CA ARG A 146 -10.55 -8.97 -11.78
C ARG A 146 -10.82 -7.82 -10.82
N LEU A 147 -9.89 -7.51 -9.90
CA LEU A 147 -10.03 -6.40 -8.96
C LEU A 147 -9.98 -5.02 -9.65
N GLU A 148 -9.14 -4.86 -10.66
CA GLU A 148 -9.01 -3.63 -11.44
C GLU A 148 -10.26 -3.37 -12.29
N ALA A 149 -10.86 -4.42 -12.85
CA ALA A 149 -12.07 -4.33 -13.66
C ALA A 149 -13.38 -4.21 -12.86
N ALA A 150 -13.39 -4.64 -11.60
CA ALA A 150 -14.59 -4.62 -10.76
C ALA A 150 -15.03 -3.20 -10.38
N GLU A 151 -16.34 -2.99 -10.28
CA GLU A 151 -16.94 -1.76 -9.72
C GLU A 151 -16.60 -1.61 -8.23
N PRO A 152 -16.62 -0.41 -7.63
CA PRO A 152 -16.19 -0.18 -6.24
C PRO A 152 -16.82 -1.13 -5.21
N GLN A 153 -18.12 -1.40 -5.32
CA GLN A 153 -18.87 -2.28 -4.40
C GLN A 153 -18.46 -3.75 -4.58
N GLU A 154 -18.34 -4.21 -5.82
CA GLU A 154 -17.88 -5.56 -6.12
C GLU A 154 -16.42 -5.75 -5.70
N ARG A 155 -15.57 -4.75 -5.93
CA ARG A 155 -14.18 -4.72 -5.48
C ARG A 155 -14.09 -4.90 -3.97
N GLN A 156 -14.92 -4.22 -3.18
CA GLN A 156 -14.95 -4.40 -1.73
C GLN A 156 -15.29 -5.85 -1.35
N ARG A 157 -16.30 -6.44 -1.99
CA ARG A 157 -16.65 -7.86 -1.78
C ARG A 157 -15.48 -8.79 -2.12
N LEU A 158 -14.84 -8.61 -3.26
CA LEU A 158 -13.69 -9.41 -3.69
C LEU A 158 -12.52 -9.31 -2.69
N LEU A 159 -12.27 -8.12 -2.14
CA LEU A 159 -11.22 -7.92 -1.13
C LEU A 159 -11.56 -8.62 0.19
N LEU A 160 -12.84 -8.68 0.58
CA LEU A 160 -13.30 -9.46 1.73
C LEU A 160 -13.18 -10.98 1.50
N GLU A 161 -13.52 -11.45 0.30
CA GLU A 161 -13.33 -12.85 -0.10
C GLU A 161 -11.85 -13.24 -0.05
N LEU A 162 -10.97 -12.38 -0.58
CA LEU A 162 -9.51 -12.56 -0.48
C LEU A 162 -9.06 -12.58 0.98
N ARG A 163 -9.53 -11.65 1.82
CA ARG A 163 -9.23 -11.65 3.26
C ARG A 163 -9.59 -12.98 3.92
N HIS A 164 -10.77 -13.53 3.62
CA HIS A 164 -11.20 -14.80 4.19
C HIS A 164 -10.34 -15.99 3.70
N GLN A 165 -10.05 -16.07 2.40
CA GLN A 165 -9.14 -17.09 1.85
C GLN A 165 -7.76 -17.05 2.52
N MET A 166 -7.33 -15.86 2.91
CA MET A 166 -6.05 -15.63 3.49
C MET A 166 -5.98 -15.99 4.97
N ASP A 167 -7.05 -15.73 5.73
CA ASP A 167 -7.18 -16.20 7.10
C ASP A 167 -7.13 -17.74 7.16
N SER A 168 -7.74 -18.44 6.19
CA SER A 168 -7.61 -19.89 6.06
C SER A 168 -6.17 -20.36 5.79
N ARG A 169 -5.40 -19.59 4.99
CA ARG A 169 -3.97 -19.87 4.72
C ARG A 169 -3.07 -19.61 5.94
N ILE A 170 -3.45 -18.71 6.84
CA ILE A 170 -2.73 -18.49 8.10
C ILE A 170 -2.69 -19.80 8.89
N GLY A 171 -3.81 -20.52 9.00
CA GLY A 171 -3.86 -21.78 9.76
C GLY A 171 -2.91 -22.86 9.22
N GLN A 172 -2.87 -23.04 7.90
CA GLN A 172 -1.92 -23.94 7.22
C GLN A 172 -0.46 -23.52 7.40
N THR A 173 -0.20 -22.23 7.62
CA THR A 173 1.15 -21.71 7.83
C THR A 173 1.57 -21.89 9.30
N ILE A 174 0.64 -21.73 10.24
CA ILE A 174 0.83 -22.10 11.66
C ILE A 174 1.24 -23.57 11.76
N GLU A 175 0.49 -24.47 11.11
CA GLU A 175 0.79 -25.92 11.11
C GLU A 175 2.22 -26.24 10.63
N ARG A 176 2.70 -25.54 9.61
CA ARG A 176 4.05 -25.74 9.06
C ARG A 176 5.16 -25.12 9.91
N MET A 177 4.91 -23.97 10.52
CA MET A 177 5.91 -23.27 11.34
C MET A 177 6.01 -23.81 12.76
N ALA A 178 4.91 -24.35 13.28
CA ALA A 178 4.79 -24.81 14.65
C ALA A 178 5.86 -25.81 15.09
N PRO A 179 6.21 -26.86 14.31
CA PRO A 179 7.25 -27.82 14.71
C PRO A 179 8.63 -27.17 14.89
N GLU A 180 9.03 -26.28 13.98
CA GLU A 180 10.31 -25.56 14.06
C GLU A 180 10.37 -24.65 15.30
N LEU A 181 9.21 -24.21 15.80
CA LEU A 181 9.09 -23.35 16.97
C LEU A 181 8.78 -24.13 18.27
N GLY A 182 8.74 -25.47 18.21
CA GLY A 182 8.50 -26.35 19.35
C GLY A 182 7.05 -26.40 19.83
N PHE A 183 6.07 -26.05 18.99
CA PHE A 183 4.65 -26.18 19.34
C PHE A 183 4.16 -27.63 19.15
N SER A 184 3.35 -28.12 20.08
CA SER A 184 2.69 -29.42 19.97
C SER A 184 1.49 -29.38 19.01
N ALA A 185 1.06 -30.54 18.51
CA ALA A 185 -0.12 -30.65 17.64
C ALA A 185 -1.40 -30.10 18.31
N GLU A 186 -1.55 -30.30 19.62
CA GLU A 186 -2.68 -29.75 20.37
C GLU A 186 -2.66 -28.22 20.45
N GLN A 187 -1.47 -27.63 20.64
CA GLN A 187 -1.32 -26.17 20.65
C GLN A 187 -1.65 -25.58 19.27
N VAL A 188 -1.23 -26.24 18.19
CA VAL A 188 -1.59 -25.85 16.82
C VAL A 188 -3.10 -25.91 16.61
N LYS A 189 -3.75 -26.99 17.05
CA LYS A 189 -5.21 -27.13 16.97
C LYS A 189 -5.94 -26.02 17.74
N LYS A 190 -5.47 -25.69 18.94
CA LYS A 190 -6.00 -24.57 19.74
C LYS A 190 -5.83 -23.23 19.01
N LEU A 191 -4.66 -22.96 18.44
CA LEU A 191 -4.40 -21.73 17.67
C LEU A 191 -5.31 -21.62 16.43
N ASN A 192 -5.51 -22.72 15.69
CA ASN A 192 -6.35 -22.74 14.50
C ASN A 192 -7.85 -22.61 14.80
N ASN A 193 -8.27 -22.86 16.04
CA ASN A 193 -9.66 -22.67 16.48
C ASN A 193 -9.96 -21.24 16.97
N LEU A 194 -8.96 -20.37 17.10
CA LEU A 194 -9.17 -18.97 17.52
C LEU A 194 -9.96 -18.17 16.46
N PRO A 195 -10.70 -17.12 16.86
CA PRO A 195 -11.25 -16.13 15.94
C PRO A 195 -10.17 -15.56 15.00
N SER A 196 -10.54 -15.17 13.78
CA SER A 196 -9.59 -14.73 12.74
C SER A 196 -8.59 -13.68 13.24
N ASP A 197 -9.10 -12.64 13.92
CA ASP A 197 -8.28 -11.51 14.36
C ASP A 197 -7.27 -11.94 15.46
N GLU A 198 -7.70 -12.76 16.41
CA GLU A 198 -6.82 -13.32 17.45
C GLU A 198 -5.79 -14.28 16.87
N ARG A 199 -6.22 -15.16 15.96
CA ARG A 199 -5.35 -16.10 15.25
C ARG A 199 -4.27 -15.37 14.48
N ARG A 200 -4.62 -14.27 13.81
CA ARG A 200 -3.66 -13.40 13.10
C ARG A 200 -2.66 -12.77 14.06
N GLY A 201 -3.10 -12.26 15.21
CA GLY A 201 -2.20 -11.73 16.24
C GLY A 201 -1.19 -12.78 16.71
N LYS A 202 -1.65 -14.00 17.01
CA LYS A 202 -0.77 -15.12 17.39
C LYS A 202 0.17 -15.53 16.26
N PHE A 203 -0.31 -15.54 15.02
CA PHE A 203 0.53 -15.82 13.85
C PHE A 203 1.67 -14.80 13.71
N LEU A 204 1.39 -13.50 13.84
CA LEU A 204 2.43 -12.46 13.78
C LEU A 204 3.47 -12.63 14.88
N HIS A 205 3.05 -13.01 16.08
CA HIS A 205 3.96 -13.35 17.17
C HIS A 205 4.87 -14.54 16.83
N MET A 206 4.33 -15.60 16.23
CA MET A 206 5.11 -16.75 15.76
C MET A 206 6.11 -16.35 14.66
N VAL A 207 5.72 -15.50 13.72
CA VAL A 207 6.62 -15.00 12.67
C VAL A 207 7.77 -14.20 13.28
N LYS A 208 7.48 -13.32 14.26
CA LYS A 208 8.51 -12.59 14.99
C LYS A 208 9.50 -13.53 15.66
N ARG A 209 9.00 -14.49 16.46
CA ARG A 209 9.83 -15.49 17.15
C ARG A 209 10.73 -16.27 16.19
N ARG A 210 10.17 -16.75 15.06
CA ARG A 210 10.93 -17.49 14.05
C ARG A 210 12.04 -16.65 13.44
N CYS A 211 11.75 -15.39 13.09
CA CYS A 211 12.73 -14.51 12.47
C CYS A 211 13.85 -14.17 13.45
N THR A 212 13.53 -13.93 14.73
CA THR A 212 14.52 -13.74 15.79
C THR A 212 15.42 -14.97 15.94
N GLN A 213 14.85 -16.17 16.10
CA GLN A 213 15.63 -17.42 16.19
C GLN A 213 16.52 -17.66 14.97
N TYR A 214 16.06 -17.31 13.77
CA TYR A 214 16.87 -17.42 12.57
C TYR A 214 18.09 -16.50 12.60
N VAL A 215 17.89 -15.22 12.94
CA VAL A 215 19.00 -14.24 13.00
C VAL A 215 19.96 -14.60 14.13
N ASP A 216 19.46 -15.01 15.29
CA ASP A 216 20.29 -15.44 16.41
C ASP A 216 21.14 -16.68 16.04
N GLY A 217 20.62 -17.59 15.21
CA GLY A 217 21.33 -18.80 14.79
C GLY A 217 22.19 -18.69 13.52
N LYS A 218 21.91 -17.74 12.62
CA LYS A 218 22.61 -17.58 11.32
C LYS A 218 23.39 -16.28 11.21
N GLY A 219 23.28 -15.39 12.19
CA GLY A 219 23.86 -14.07 12.16
C GLY A 219 23.01 -13.07 11.35
N LEU A 220 23.41 -11.81 11.43
CA LEU A 220 22.78 -10.73 10.70
C LEU A 220 23.07 -10.83 9.19
N PRO A 221 22.10 -10.46 8.34
CA PRO A 221 22.36 -10.30 6.91
C PRO A 221 23.42 -9.24 6.67
N GLU A 222 24.22 -9.44 5.62
CA GLU A 222 25.24 -8.47 5.19
C GLU A 222 24.64 -7.06 4.99
N GLY A 223 25.28 -6.08 5.63
CA GLY A 223 24.87 -4.66 5.61
C GLY A 223 23.76 -4.26 6.58
N LEU A 224 23.16 -5.19 7.32
CA LEU A 224 22.24 -4.84 8.41
C LEU A 224 23.01 -4.66 9.72
N GLU A 225 23.00 -3.44 10.25
CA GLU A 225 23.61 -3.12 11.54
C GLU A 225 22.87 -3.76 12.71
N ALA A 226 23.62 -4.15 13.74
CA ALA A 226 23.09 -4.81 14.92
C ALA A 226 22.12 -3.92 15.70
N GLU A 227 22.44 -2.63 15.87
CA GLU A 227 21.58 -1.65 16.52
C GLU A 227 20.21 -1.58 15.83
N ARG A 228 20.21 -1.47 14.50
CA ARG A 228 18.98 -1.42 13.72
C ARG A 228 18.15 -2.69 13.84
N TRP A 229 18.78 -3.86 13.95
CA TRP A 229 18.07 -5.11 14.18
C TRP A 229 17.44 -5.16 15.57
N GLU A 230 18.16 -4.74 16.61
CA GLU A 230 17.64 -4.71 17.98
C GLU A 230 16.46 -3.74 18.13
N GLU A 231 16.52 -2.56 17.50
CA GLU A 231 15.38 -1.64 17.42
C GLU A 231 14.14 -2.35 16.84
N VAL A 232 14.30 -3.03 15.70
CA VAL A 232 13.19 -3.71 15.03
C VAL A 232 12.68 -4.87 15.89
N LYS A 233 13.57 -5.64 16.53
CA LYS A 233 13.23 -6.77 17.40
C LYS A 233 12.42 -6.35 18.63
N GLN A 234 12.55 -5.10 19.11
CA GLN A 234 11.76 -4.60 20.23
C GLN A 234 10.33 -4.19 19.85
N LEU A 235 10.03 -4.02 18.56
CA LEU A 235 8.70 -3.61 18.11
C LEU A 235 7.60 -4.66 18.42
N PRO A 236 6.35 -4.25 18.68
CA PRO A 236 5.20 -5.16 18.75
C PRO A 236 5.10 -6.08 17.51
N PRO A 237 4.49 -7.28 17.60
CA PRO A 237 4.53 -8.27 16.50
C PRO A 237 4.04 -7.78 15.12
N ASP A 238 3.03 -6.93 15.09
CA ASP A 238 2.48 -6.30 13.90
C ASP A 238 3.42 -5.24 13.31
N GLU A 239 3.96 -4.35 14.16
CA GLU A 239 4.96 -3.35 13.77
C GLU A 239 6.27 -4.02 13.32
N PHE A 240 6.72 -5.05 14.04
CA PHE A 240 7.88 -5.88 13.69
C PHE A 240 7.72 -6.45 12.29
N TYR A 241 6.56 -7.03 11.98
CA TYR A 241 6.34 -7.65 10.68
C TYR A 241 6.37 -6.61 9.54
N LEU A 242 5.80 -5.42 9.74
CA LEU A 242 5.88 -4.32 8.77
C LEU A 242 7.33 -3.82 8.59
N ALA A 243 8.05 -3.61 9.69
CA ALA A 243 9.47 -3.26 9.66
C ALA A 243 10.30 -4.33 8.93
N LEU A 244 10.01 -5.61 9.18
CA LEU A 244 10.65 -6.73 8.50
C LEU A 244 10.37 -6.74 6.99
N LEU A 245 9.14 -6.42 6.56
CA LEU A 245 8.83 -6.26 5.12
C LEU A 245 9.67 -5.15 4.48
N ASN A 246 9.88 -4.04 5.17
CA ASN A 246 10.73 -2.95 4.71
C ASN A 246 12.22 -3.35 4.70
N LEU A 247 12.70 -4.02 5.76
CA LEU A 247 14.06 -4.52 5.82
C LEU A 247 14.36 -5.51 4.69
N ARG A 248 13.42 -6.40 4.35
CA ARG A 248 13.57 -7.34 3.21
C ARG A 248 13.79 -6.64 1.87
N ARG A 249 13.31 -5.41 1.69
CA ARG A 249 13.54 -4.60 0.48
C ARG A 249 14.98 -4.13 0.40
N LYS A 250 15.58 -3.77 1.54
CA LYS A 250 16.96 -3.30 1.65
C LYS A 250 17.95 -4.46 1.72
N PHE A 251 17.57 -5.55 2.39
CA PHE A 251 18.40 -6.72 2.70
C PHE A 251 17.68 -8.01 2.29
N PRO A 252 17.83 -8.46 1.02
CA PRO A 252 17.15 -9.66 0.52
C PRO A 252 17.48 -10.95 1.27
N GLY A 253 18.62 -11.00 1.98
CA GLY A 253 19.02 -12.14 2.83
C GLY A 253 17.96 -12.50 3.88
N LEU A 254 17.27 -11.50 4.46
CA LEU A 254 16.16 -11.72 5.41
C LEU A 254 14.95 -12.44 4.81
N ALA A 255 14.78 -12.40 3.48
CA ALA A 255 13.68 -13.13 2.86
C ALA A 255 13.86 -14.65 2.98
N ARG A 256 15.12 -15.13 3.08
CA ARG A 256 15.43 -16.57 3.26
C ARG A 256 15.07 -17.05 4.67
N ALA A 257 15.18 -16.20 5.68
CA ALA A 257 14.82 -16.49 7.07
C ALA A 257 13.35 -16.90 7.25
N MET A 258 12.46 -16.26 6.48
CA MET A 258 11.03 -16.48 6.59
C MET A 258 10.51 -17.61 5.73
N ASN A 259 11.18 -17.92 4.62
CA ASN A 259 10.77 -18.99 3.74
C ASN A 259 11.30 -20.32 4.28
N SER A 260 10.41 -21.25 4.64
CA SER A 260 10.76 -22.67 4.80
C SER A 260 11.49 -23.12 3.54
N LYS A 261 12.53 -23.98 3.69
CA LYS A 261 13.45 -24.45 2.63
C LYS A 261 12.86 -24.35 1.22
N PRO A 262 13.54 -23.72 0.24
CA PRO A 262 13.07 -23.74 -1.13
C PRO A 262 13.01 -25.20 -1.57
N GLY A 263 11.81 -25.69 -1.89
CA GLY A 263 11.69 -26.95 -2.62
C GLY A 263 12.40 -26.82 -3.97
N PRO A 264 12.83 -27.95 -4.57
CA PRO A 264 13.53 -27.98 -5.85
C PRO A 264 12.77 -27.27 -6.99
N ASP A 265 11.45 -27.09 -6.86
CA ASP A 265 10.60 -26.41 -7.85
C ASP A 265 10.41 -24.89 -7.59
N SER A 266 11.11 -24.31 -6.61
CA SER A 266 11.05 -22.87 -6.31
C SER A 266 11.74 -21.99 -7.36
N GLU A 267 12.26 -22.56 -8.45
CA GLU A 267 12.74 -21.82 -9.63
C GLU A 267 11.60 -21.09 -10.36
N GLY A 268 10.34 -21.42 -10.08
CA GLY A 268 9.18 -20.65 -10.53
C GLY A 268 8.94 -19.32 -9.77
N SER A 269 9.87 -18.87 -8.93
CA SER A 269 9.73 -17.61 -8.18
C SER A 269 9.60 -16.44 -9.16
N ALA A 270 8.47 -15.72 -9.07
CA ALA A 270 8.15 -14.50 -9.81
C ALA A 270 9.41 -13.79 -10.33
N ARG A 271 9.55 -13.71 -11.67
CA ARG A 271 10.70 -13.09 -12.40
C ARG A 271 11.38 -12.06 -11.52
N ARG A 272 12.49 -12.45 -10.88
CA ARG A 272 13.23 -11.51 -10.03
C ARG A 272 13.61 -10.36 -10.94
N LEU A 273 13.09 -9.17 -10.62
CA LEU A 273 13.46 -7.99 -11.37
C LEU A 273 14.98 -7.86 -11.33
N SER A 274 15.59 -7.55 -12.48
CA SER A 274 17.00 -7.20 -12.52
C SER A 274 17.28 -6.05 -11.55
N PRO A 275 18.51 -5.92 -11.02
CA PRO A 275 18.89 -4.81 -10.15
C PRO A 275 18.50 -3.44 -10.75
N GLU A 276 18.64 -3.27 -12.07
CA GLU A 276 18.23 -2.09 -12.84
C GLU A 276 16.73 -1.81 -12.73
N MET A 277 15.88 -2.82 -12.96
CA MET A 277 14.42 -2.66 -12.84
C MET A 277 13.98 -2.43 -11.39
N GLN A 278 14.71 -2.98 -10.41
CA GLN A 278 14.48 -2.64 -9.01
C GLN A 278 14.78 -1.17 -8.74
N ARG A 279 15.80 -0.58 -9.39
CA ARG A 279 16.07 0.86 -9.29
C ARG A 279 14.94 1.68 -9.90
N VAL A 280 14.42 1.32 -11.07
CA VAL A 280 13.24 1.97 -11.68
C VAL A 280 12.04 1.89 -10.73
N ARG A 281 11.78 0.72 -10.14
CA ARG A 281 10.72 0.55 -9.14
C ARG A 281 10.92 1.46 -7.93
N ARG A 282 12.13 1.51 -7.35
CA ARG A 282 12.42 2.38 -6.21
C ARG A 282 12.19 3.86 -6.55
N ALA A 283 12.60 4.28 -7.75
CA ALA A 283 12.39 5.64 -8.24
C ALA A 283 10.90 5.99 -8.36
N MET A 284 10.08 5.07 -8.87
CA MET A 284 8.62 5.26 -8.90
C MET A 284 8.00 5.35 -7.50
N GLU A 285 8.53 4.61 -6.52
CA GLU A 285 7.98 4.56 -5.15
C GLU A 285 8.50 5.70 -4.25
N ALA A 286 9.49 6.48 -4.69
CA ALA A 286 10.11 7.52 -3.88
C ALA A 286 9.17 8.68 -3.51
N HIS A 287 8.10 8.95 -4.27
CA HIS A 287 7.07 9.96 -3.91
C HIS A 287 6.28 9.61 -2.63
N LEU A 288 6.54 8.44 -2.05
CA LEU A 288 5.94 7.95 -0.82
C LEU A 288 6.81 8.25 0.40
N ASP A 289 7.96 8.90 0.19
CA ASP A 289 8.86 9.32 1.26
C ASP A 289 8.17 10.39 2.13
N PRO A 290 7.96 10.13 3.43
CA PRO A 290 7.46 11.13 4.37
C PRO A 290 8.28 12.42 4.36
N THR A 291 9.61 12.32 4.22
CA THR A 291 10.53 13.47 4.25
C THR A 291 10.25 14.44 3.10
N GLU A 292 10.09 13.95 1.86
CA GLU A 292 9.75 14.81 0.71
C GLU A 292 8.38 15.49 0.87
N ARG A 293 7.44 14.84 1.56
CA ARG A 293 6.13 15.44 1.84
C ARG A 293 6.25 16.56 2.88
N LEU A 294 7.09 16.38 3.90
CA LEU A 294 7.42 17.41 4.89
C LEU A 294 8.17 18.60 4.27
N GLU A 295 9.04 18.36 3.28
CA GLU A 295 9.70 19.43 2.53
C GLU A 295 8.73 20.42 1.89
N LEU A 296 7.56 19.92 1.51
CA LEU A 296 6.50 20.64 0.82
C LEU A 296 5.33 20.96 1.75
N ALA A 297 5.56 20.99 3.07
CA ALA A 297 4.51 21.27 4.07
C ALA A 297 3.81 22.61 3.86
N GLU A 298 4.54 23.64 3.42
CA GLU A 298 3.97 24.98 3.16
C GLU A 298 3.08 25.05 1.91
N LYS A 299 3.20 24.08 0.99
CA LYS A 299 2.34 24.01 -0.19
C LYS A 299 0.97 23.49 0.19
N GLY A 300 -0.06 23.92 -0.56
CA GLY A 300 -1.37 23.29 -0.50
C GLY A 300 -1.31 21.82 -0.95
N ARG A 301 -2.22 20.98 -0.45
CA ARG A 301 -2.25 19.54 -0.72
C ARG A 301 -2.18 19.18 -2.21
N VAL A 302 -2.95 19.86 -3.06
CA VAL A 302 -2.99 19.61 -4.51
C VAL A 302 -1.65 19.95 -5.17
N GLU A 303 -1.06 21.09 -4.81
CA GLU A 303 0.23 21.50 -5.34
C GLU A 303 1.35 20.57 -4.87
N ARG A 304 1.30 20.16 -3.60
CA ARG A 304 2.20 19.16 -3.02
C ARG A 304 2.14 17.83 -3.78
N GLU A 305 0.94 17.33 -4.07
CA GLU A 305 0.79 16.09 -4.83
C GLU A 305 1.34 16.21 -6.26
N ARG A 306 1.09 17.33 -6.94
CA ARG A 306 1.65 17.61 -8.28
C ARG A 306 3.17 17.63 -8.25
N GLU A 307 3.76 18.30 -7.27
CA GLU A 307 5.22 18.38 -7.11
C GLU A 307 5.83 17.00 -6.82
N LEU A 308 5.23 16.21 -5.92
CA LEU A 308 5.67 14.84 -5.63
C LEU A 308 5.59 13.93 -6.87
N LYS A 309 4.51 14.03 -7.67
CA LYS A 309 4.37 13.30 -8.93
C LYS A 309 5.44 13.71 -9.94
N SER A 310 5.69 15.01 -10.10
CA SER A 310 6.73 15.55 -10.97
C SER A 310 8.14 15.05 -10.58
N ARG A 311 8.49 15.14 -9.29
CA ARG A 311 9.76 14.60 -8.75
C ARG A 311 9.88 13.09 -8.99
N GLY A 312 8.81 12.34 -8.72
CA GLY A 312 8.73 10.90 -8.97
C GLY A 312 8.93 10.54 -10.44
N LYS A 313 8.30 11.28 -11.35
CA LYS A 313 8.44 11.09 -12.80
C LYS A 313 9.88 11.34 -13.25
N LYS A 314 10.49 12.45 -12.84
CA LYS A 314 11.91 12.75 -13.15
C LYS A 314 12.85 11.63 -12.71
N ARG A 315 12.68 11.11 -11.49
CA ARG A 315 13.49 9.98 -11.00
C ARG A 315 13.25 8.70 -11.79
N ALA A 316 12.00 8.36 -12.09
CA ALA A 316 11.68 7.17 -12.86
C ALA A 316 12.25 7.25 -14.30
N MET A 317 12.16 8.42 -14.93
CA MET A 317 12.76 8.71 -16.23
C MET A 317 14.29 8.54 -16.21
N ALA A 318 14.97 9.13 -15.23
CA ALA A 318 16.41 8.97 -15.07
C ALA A 318 16.81 7.50 -14.85
N ALA A 319 16.02 6.73 -14.09
CA ALA A 319 16.26 5.31 -13.87
C ALA A 319 16.04 4.46 -15.13
N LEU A 320 15.02 4.78 -15.94
CA LEU A 320 14.76 4.12 -17.23
C LEU A 320 15.89 4.39 -18.23
N ALA A 321 16.34 5.65 -18.33
CA ALA A 321 17.46 6.05 -19.16
C ALA A 321 18.76 5.32 -18.75
N LYS A 322 19.11 5.40 -17.46
CA LYS A 322 20.32 4.76 -16.93
C LYS A 322 20.28 3.23 -17.09
N GLY A 323 19.09 2.64 -17.08
CA GLY A 323 18.89 1.21 -17.28
C GLY A 323 18.91 0.74 -18.74
N GLY A 324 19.03 1.64 -19.73
CA GLY A 324 18.99 1.25 -21.14
C GLY A 324 17.60 0.94 -21.68
N TYR A 325 16.53 1.17 -20.91
CA TYR A 325 15.19 0.68 -21.25
C TYR A 325 14.42 1.58 -22.21
N VAL A 326 14.73 2.88 -22.19
CA VAL A 326 14.11 3.90 -23.04
C VAL A 326 15.19 4.91 -23.36
N MET A 327 15.38 5.23 -24.64
CA MET A 327 16.44 6.14 -25.11
C MET A 327 15.92 7.09 -26.19
N GLY A 328 16.65 8.18 -26.43
CA GLY A 328 16.41 9.08 -27.55
C GLY A 328 14.99 9.66 -27.61
N GLU A 329 14.33 9.53 -28.76
CA GLU A 329 12.98 10.07 -28.97
C GLU A 329 11.93 9.44 -28.07
N ASP A 330 12.06 8.16 -27.74
CA ASP A 330 11.09 7.46 -26.91
C ASP A 330 11.08 8.00 -25.49
N LEU A 331 12.22 8.51 -25.01
CA LEU A 331 12.31 9.17 -23.71
C LEU A 331 11.55 10.51 -23.73
N LYS A 332 11.69 11.30 -24.80
CA LYS A 332 10.92 12.54 -24.98
C LYS A 332 9.42 12.29 -25.10
N ARG A 333 9.03 11.23 -25.83
CA ARG A 333 7.63 10.81 -25.95
C ARG A 333 7.05 10.43 -24.60
N LEU A 334 7.83 9.70 -23.79
CA LEU A 334 7.42 9.27 -22.45
C LEU A 334 7.31 10.45 -21.47
N GLU A 335 8.21 11.43 -21.57
CA GLU A 335 8.18 12.66 -20.77
C GLU A 335 6.93 13.52 -21.03
N ALA A 336 6.50 13.60 -22.29
CA ALA A 336 5.34 14.39 -22.72
C ALA A 336 3.98 13.80 -22.27
N LEU A 337 3.95 12.56 -21.79
CA LEU A 337 2.70 11.93 -21.35
C LEU A 337 2.18 12.57 -20.05
N PRO A 338 0.85 12.63 -19.86
CA PRO A 338 0.27 12.93 -18.55
C PRO A 338 0.77 11.94 -17.49
N ASP A 339 0.95 12.42 -16.26
CA ASP A 339 1.57 11.65 -15.17
C ASP A 339 0.88 10.31 -14.92
N GLU A 340 -0.46 10.27 -14.95
CA GLU A 340 -1.23 9.05 -14.74
C GLU A 340 -0.96 7.99 -15.83
N VAL A 341 -0.85 8.44 -17.09
CA VAL A 341 -0.54 7.56 -18.23
C VAL A 341 0.91 7.06 -18.11
N PHE A 342 1.84 7.97 -17.81
CA PHE A 342 3.24 7.65 -17.58
C PHE A 342 3.41 6.56 -16.51
N PHE A 343 2.89 6.79 -15.30
CA PHE A 343 3.07 5.84 -14.19
C PHE A 343 2.38 4.50 -14.46
N THR A 344 1.28 4.49 -15.22
CA THR A 344 0.60 3.26 -15.64
C THR A 344 1.44 2.44 -16.61
N LEU A 345 2.05 3.07 -17.62
CA LEU A 345 2.90 2.39 -18.59
C LEU A 345 4.17 1.83 -17.94
N VAL A 346 4.86 2.63 -17.10
CA VAL A 346 6.07 2.16 -16.41
C VAL A 346 5.73 1.01 -15.46
N ARG A 347 4.54 1.02 -14.82
CA ARG A 347 4.08 -0.09 -13.99
C ARG A 347 3.88 -1.37 -14.80
N ARG A 348 3.22 -1.29 -15.96
CA ARG A 348 3.06 -2.44 -16.87
C ARG A 348 4.41 -2.99 -17.35
N PHE A 349 5.35 -2.11 -17.68
CA PHE A 349 6.73 -2.50 -18.01
C PHE A 349 7.37 -3.28 -16.85
N LEU A 350 7.30 -2.78 -15.62
CA LEU A 350 7.83 -3.47 -14.44
C LEU A 350 7.13 -4.81 -14.17
N ASP A 351 5.81 -4.88 -14.32
CA ASP A 351 5.03 -6.10 -14.09
C ASP A 351 5.29 -7.16 -15.17
N SER A 352 5.60 -6.75 -16.40
CA SER A 352 6.05 -7.65 -17.46
C SER A 352 7.47 -8.21 -17.23
N GLY A 353 8.19 -7.70 -16.22
CA GLY A 353 9.61 -8.01 -16.00
C GLY A 353 10.49 -7.41 -17.09
N GLY A 354 10.10 -6.25 -17.63
CA GLY A 354 10.85 -5.51 -18.65
C GLY A 354 10.64 -5.98 -20.09
N LYS A 355 9.69 -6.89 -20.34
CA LYS A 355 9.42 -7.45 -21.67
C LYS A 355 8.59 -6.53 -22.57
N GLN A 356 7.75 -5.70 -21.99
CA GLN A 356 6.92 -4.74 -22.71
C GLN A 356 7.47 -3.34 -22.50
N ALA A 357 8.06 -2.74 -23.54
CA ALA A 357 8.55 -1.37 -23.46
C ALA A 357 7.46 -0.43 -22.90
N PRO A 358 7.81 0.54 -22.05
CA PRO A 358 6.85 1.43 -21.39
C PRO A 358 6.30 2.50 -22.35
N LEU A 359 6.03 2.14 -23.61
CA LEU A 359 5.58 3.06 -24.65
C LEU A 359 4.12 2.79 -25.01
N PRO A 360 3.34 3.84 -25.34
CA PRO A 360 1.99 3.65 -25.85
C PRO A 360 2.06 2.91 -27.19
N THR A 361 1.27 1.84 -27.33
CA THR A 361 1.23 0.99 -28.54
C THR A 361 0.61 1.67 -29.76
N ARG A 362 0.03 2.87 -29.61
CA ARG A 362 -0.48 3.69 -30.72
C ARG A 362 -0.15 5.15 -30.50
N SER A 363 0.33 5.79 -31.56
CA SER A 363 0.53 7.24 -31.58
C SER A 363 -0.84 7.95 -31.53
N PRO A 364 -0.97 9.10 -30.83
CA PRO A 364 -2.23 9.85 -30.77
C PRO A 364 -2.82 10.20 -32.14
N LYS A 365 -1.98 10.29 -33.18
CA LYS A 365 -2.37 10.60 -34.55
C LYS A 365 -3.25 9.55 -35.23
N GLU A 366 -3.25 8.30 -34.78
CA GLU A 366 -4.07 7.25 -35.41
C GLU A 366 -5.53 7.22 -34.92
N ARG A 367 -5.83 7.84 -33.78
CA ARG A 367 -7.21 7.86 -33.23
C ARG A 367 -8.13 8.82 -34.00
N SER A 368 -7.57 9.77 -34.75
CA SER A 368 -8.33 10.80 -35.47
C SER A 368 -8.82 10.38 -36.86
N LYS A 369 -8.35 9.27 -37.43
CA LYS A 369 -8.68 8.90 -38.84
C LYS A 369 -9.82 7.90 -38.99
N ARG A 370 -10.37 7.36 -37.89
CA ARG A 370 -11.39 6.29 -37.97
C ARG A 370 -12.83 6.76 -37.66
N SER A 371 -13.04 8.06 -37.46
CA SER A 371 -14.35 8.62 -37.10
C SER A 371 -15.13 9.25 -38.26
N ASP A 372 -14.52 9.46 -39.43
CA ASP A 372 -15.09 10.38 -40.45
C ASP A 372 -15.52 9.70 -41.77
N THR A 373 -15.79 8.39 -41.79
CA THR A 373 -16.33 7.73 -43.01
C THR A 373 -17.62 6.96 -42.74
N ALA A 374 -18.58 7.58 -42.06
CA ALA A 374 -19.92 7.02 -41.92
C ALA A 374 -21.03 8.08 -41.96
N THR A 375 -20.96 9.04 -42.86
CA THR A 375 -22.11 9.90 -43.21
C THR A 375 -21.92 10.46 -44.62
N GLY A 376 -22.59 9.86 -45.60
CA GLY A 376 -22.63 10.45 -46.94
C GLY A 376 -23.07 9.52 -48.06
N ARG A 377 -24.35 9.14 -48.10
CA ARG A 377 -25.12 9.25 -49.35
C ARG A 377 -26.63 9.24 -49.11
N SER A 378 -27.17 10.46 -49.15
CA SER A 378 -28.54 10.79 -49.53
C SER A 378 -28.88 10.15 -50.88
N GLY A 379 -30.16 9.79 -51.04
CA GLY A 379 -30.68 9.05 -52.19
C GLY A 379 -30.89 9.88 -53.45
N ASP A 380 -31.40 9.22 -54.49
CA ASP A 380 -32.37 9.81 -55.42
C ASP A 380 -33.14 8.73 -56.21
N LYS A 381 -34.31 9.16 -56.67
CA LYS A 381 -35.49 8.50 -57.21
C LYS A 381 -35.29 7.63 -58.46
N ARG A 382 -36.09 6.57 -58.58
CA ARG A 382 -37.26 6.53 -59.50
C ARG A 382 -38.20 5.39 -59.13
#